data_AF-A0A8T4JE50-F1
#
_entry.id   AF-A0A8T4JE50-F1
#
_cell.length_a   1.000
_cell.length_b   1.000
_cell.length_c   1.000
_cell.angle_alpha   90.00
_cell.angle_beta   90.00
_cell.angle_gamma   90.00
#
_symmetry.space_group_name_H-M   'P 1'
#
loop_
_entity.id
_entity.type
_entity.pdbx_description
1 polymer ?
#
loop_
_entity_poly.entity_id
_entity_poly.type
_entity_poly.pdbx_seq_one_letter_code
_entity_poly.pdbx_strand_id
1 'polypeptide(L)'
;MRTRKGQSSSGSAILLIILTVLIILYILFLPPQDRAELLGTSTGTYTDLDDVNLPGGQYEAFTQSVGRIEHISDKEQEHTIPSFRISTKTSGTSLNSWDSIYVKTSSFDEHIEDLSFKTEEELTKNVKISFTVGDQANGKLIVLLNGYRLLYDDLEPGTSHFVPLPDDLLERYNNIKIGVSSTGWAFWRVNDYQLRNVMVTGDVKDVSGARSKQVFFLDNEEYQHTNRALLKFYADCELDNEDRITIHINGNNIYDAVADCAVLTKIELDKQIINEGENEIIFITGRGDFLVTNIILKTILEEPTYPIWYYNLDKDYFIDKTDTNEICGEVDGQCPTGCEPDDDKDCC
;
A
#
# COMPACT_ATOMS: atom_id res chain seq x y z
N MET A 1 48.13 -67.24 9.24
CA MET A 1 46.67 -67.43 9.19
C MET A 1 46.07 -67.10 10.56
N ARG A 2 45.28 -66.02 10.65
CA ARG A 2 44.22 -65.70 11.64
C ARG A 2 44.19 -64.19 11.93
N THR A 3 43.42 -63.47 11.14
CA THR A 3 42.93 -62.13 11.44
C THR A 3 41.57 -62.26 12.16
N ARG A 4 41.48 -61.76 13.39
CA ARG A 4 40.22 -61.61 14.13
C ARG A 4 39.45 -60.44 13.51
N LYS A 5 38.23 -60.68 13.05
CA LYS A 5 37.27 -59.64 12.65
C LYS A 5 36.67 -59.02 13.91
N GLY A 6 36.83 -57.70 14.07
CA GLY A 6 36.16 -56.92 15.10
C GLY A 6 34.66 -56.82 14.83
N GLN A 7 33.85 -57.04 15.86
CA GLN A 7 32.41 -56.84 15.82
C GLN A 7 32.11 -55.34 15.60
N SER A 8 31.20 -55.08 14.68
CA SER A 8 30.67 -53.76 14.35
C SER A 8 29.94 -53.14 15.54
N SER A 9 30.43 -52.01 16.05
CA SER A 9 29.88 -51.21 17.16
C SER A 9 28.66 -50.37 16.78
N SER A 10 27.76 -50.91 15.94
CA SER A 10 26.59 -50.17 15.46
C SER A 10 25.49 -50.03 16.50
N GLY A 11 25.52 -50.83 17.58
CA GLY A 11 24.51 -50.80 18.65
C GLY A 11 24.67 -49.67 19.66
N SER A 12 25.89 -49.15 19.84
CA SER A 12 26.21 -48.16 20.88
C SER A 12 25.73 -46.75 20.50
N ALA A 13 25.78 -46.41 19.21
CA ALA A 13 25.40 -45.06 18.73
C ALA A 13 23.88 -44.82 18.80
N ILE A 14 23.07 -45.84 18.54
CA ILE A 14 21.60 -45.74 18.56
C ILE A 14 21.10 -45.53 20.00
N LEU A 15 21.74 -46.18 20.97
CA LEU A 15 21.35 -46.06 22.38
C LEU A 15 21.61 -44.66 22.93
N LEU A 16 22.70 -44.01 22.50
CA LEU A 16 23.02 -42.62 22.85
C LEU A 16 21.97 -41.64 22.31
N ILE A 17 21.56 -41.78 21.05
CA ILE A 17 20.55 -40.91 20.44
C ILE A 17 19.21 -41.04 21.17
N ILE A 18 18.80 -42.27 21.51
CA ILE A 18 17.56 -42.52 22.26
C ILE A 18 17.63 -41.89 23.66
N LEU A 19 18.77 -42.02 24.35
CA LEU A 19 18.97 -41.42 25.67
C LEU A 19 18.90 -39.89 25.61
N THR A 20 19.53 -39.26 24.61
CA THR A 20 19.52 -37.80 24.45
C THR A 20 18.11 -37.27 24.18
N VAL A 21 17.33 -37.94 23.32
CA VAL A 21 15.93 -37.56 23.05
C VAL A 21 15.08 -37.67 24.32
N LEU A 22 15.26 -38.74 25.12
CA LEU A 22 14.55 -38.93 26.38
C LEU A 22 14.89 -37.83 27.41
N ILE A 23 16.15 -37.41 27.50
CA ILE A 23 16.57 -36.32 28.39
C ILE A 23 15.95 -34.98 27.97
N ILE A 24 15.94 -34.66 26.67
CA ILE A 24 15.31 -33.42 26.17
C ILE A 24 13.81 -33.42 26.46
N LEU A 25 13.14 -34.56 26.24
CA LEU A 25 11.72 -34.72 26.53
C LEU A 25 11.44 -34.60 28.03
N TYR A 26 12.29 -35.19 28.87
CA TYR A 26 12.21 -35.05 30.33
C TYR A 26 12.34 -33.60 30.79
N ILE A 27 13.27 -32.82 30.22
CA ILE A 27 13.45 -31.39 30.53
C ILE A 27 12.26 -30.54 30.07
N LEU A 28 11.60 -30.91 28.96
CA LEU A 28 10.41 -30.22 28.45
C LEU A 28 9.15 -30.44 29.29
N PHE A 29 9.03 -31.61 29.94
CA PHE A 29 7.88 -31.98 30.76
C PHE A 29 8.06 -31.71 32.27
N LEU A 30 9.25 -31.33 32.71
CA LEU A 30 9.47 -30.86 34.08
C LEU A 30 8.67 -29.58 34.33
N PRO A 31 7.98 -29.46 35.47
CA PRO A 31 7.36 -28.20 35.89
C PRO A 31 8.40 -27.06 35.85
N PRO A 32 7.98 -25.83 35.53
CA PRO A 32 8.91 -24.71 35.36
C PRO A 32 9.84 -24.47 36.56
N GLN A 33 9.37 -24.80 37.77
CA GLN A 33 10.09 -24.61 39.04
C GLN A 33 11.26 -25.60 39.17
N ASP A 34 11.01 -26.90 38.98
CA ASP A 34 12.05 -27.95 39.04
C ASP A 34 13.06 -27.80 37.89
N ARG A 35 12.61 -27.33 36.72
CA ARG A 35 13.50 -27.04 35.58
C ARG A 35 14.45 -25.88 35.89
N ALA A 36 13.98 -24.87 36.62
CA ALA A 36 14.78 -23.72 37.00
C ALA A 36 15.86 -24.09 38.04
N GLU A 37 15.54 -24.99 38.97
CA GLU A 37 16.50 -25.55 39.95
C GLU A 37 17.58 -26.40 39.27
N LEU A 38 17.20 -27.27 38.33
CA LEU A 38 18.14 -28.11 37.56
C LEU A 38 19.04 -27.32 36.60
N LEU A 39 18.59 -26.17 36.09
CA LEU A 39 19.36 -25.29 35.20
C LEU A 39 20.16 -24.22 35.95
N GLY A 40 20.12 -24.18 37.27
CA GLY A 40 20.81 -23.18 38.08
C GLY A 40 20.29 -21.76 37.90
N THR A 41 19.17 -21.60 37.21
CA THR A 41 18.46 -20.33 37.08
C THR A 41 17.51 -20.21 38.27
N SER A 42 18.05 -19.86 39.43
CA SER A 42 17.24 -19.40 40.54
C SER A 42 16.49 -18.13 40.11
N THR A 43 15.25 -18.30 39.63
CA THR A 43 14.27 -17.22 39.64
C THR A 43 14.05 -16.87 41.10
N GLY A 44 14.72 -15.81 41.56
CA GLY A 44 14.58 -15.23 42.89
C GLY A 44 13.12 -14.95 43.15
N THR A 45 12.46 -15.91 43.78
CA THR A 45 11.18 -15.68 44.42
C THR A 45 11.57 -15.00 45.71
N TYR A 46 11.31 -13.70 45.81
CA TYR A 46 11.42 -12.95 47.06
C TYR A 46 10.52 -13.62 48.09
N THR A 47 11.08 -14.56 48.85
CA THR A 47 10.56 -14.94 50.15
C THR A 47 11.09 -13.90 51.11
N ASP A 48 10.17 -13.06 51.58
CA ASP A 48 10.29 -12.28 52.80
C ASP A 48 10.87 -13.19 53.90
N LEU A 49 12.17 -13.02 54.16
CA LEU A 49 12.86 -13.64 55.27
C LEU A 49 13.51 -12.50 56.03
N ASP A 50 12.89 -12.22 57.18
CA ASP A 50 13.42 -11.42 58.25
C ASP A 50 14.89 -11.77 58.53
N ASP A 51 15.71 -10.73 58.48
CA ASP A 51 16.83 -10.46 59.39
C ASP A 51 17.80 -11.62 59.67
N VAL A 52 18.68 -11.89 58.70
CA VAL A 52 19.99 -12.50 58.98
C VAL A 52 21.08 -11.62 58.38
N ASN A 53 21.69 -10.80 59.24
CA ASN A 53 22.92 -10.06 58.97
C ASN A 53 24.07 -11.04 58.68
N LEU A 54 24.27 -11.38 57.41
CA LEU A 54 25.51 -11.97 56.89
C LEU A 54 26.45 -10.83 56.46
N PRO A 55 27.66 -10.70 57.03
CA PRO A 55 28.68 -9.78 56.55
C PRO A 55 29.25 -10.33 55.24
N GLY A 56 28.78 -9.79 54.11
CA GLY A 56 29.07 -10.30 52.77
C GLY A 56 27.86 -10.35 51.84
N GLY A 57 26.75 -9.69 52.20
CA GLY A 57 25.61 -9.53 51.31
C GLY A 57 26.02 -8.82 50.01
N GLN A 58 25.72 -9.44 48.87
CA GLN A 58 25.78 -8.77 47.58
C GLN A 58 24.72 -7.66 47.60
N TYR A 59 25.13 -6.45 47.96
CA TYR A 59 24.30 -5.27 47.81
C TYR A 59 24.18 -5.00 46.31
N GLU A 60 23.01 -5.28 45.73
CA GLU A 60 22.68 -4.82 44.38
C GLU A 60 22.61 -3.29 44.44
N ALA A 61 23.72 -2.63 44.08
CA ALA A 61 23.89 -1.18 44.26
C ALA A 61 22.91 -0.36 43.40
N PHE A 62 22.43 -0.92 42.28
CA PHE A 62 21.45 -0.29 41.40
C PHE A 62 20.59 -1.33 40.69
N THR A 63 19.27 -1.17 40.79
CA THR A 63 18.28 -1.89 39.96
C THR A 63 17.47 -0.84 39.19
N GLN A 64 17.92 -0.46 38.00
CA GLN A 64 17.19 0.46 37.12
C GLN A 64 16.85 -0.24 35.80
N SER A 65 15.57 -0.21 35.43
CA SER A 65 15.14 -0.68 34.11
C SER A 65 15.57 0.35 33.06
N VAL A 66 16.63 0.06 32.31
CA VAL A 66 17.22 0.95 31.29
C VAL A 66 16.39 1.04 30.00
N GLY A 67 15.11 0.63 30.03
CA GLY A 67 14.28 0.54 28.85
C GLY A 67 14.83 -0.47 27.82
N ARG A 68 14.31 -0.41 26.60
CA ARG A 68 14.79 -1.23 25.48
C ARG A 68 15.89 -0.46 24.76
N ILE A 69 17.08 -1.05 24.65
CA ILE A 69 18.14 -0.52 23.78
C ILE A 69 17.87 -1.07 22.39
N GLU A 70 17.48 -0.19 21.48
CA GLU A 70 17.25 -0.53 20.08
C GLU A 70 18.49 -0.09 19.28
N HIS A 71 19.06 -1.03 18.52
CA HIS A 71 20.22 -0.76 17.69
C HIS A 71 19.77 -0.57 16.24
N ILE A 72 19.73 0.68 15.80
CA ILE A 72 19.50 1.04 14.40
C ILE A 72 20.86 1.17 13.74
N SER A 73 21.27 0.16 12.99
CA SER A 73 22.55 0.18 12.25
C SER A 73 22.46 1.05 11.00
N ASP A 74 21.27 1.17 10.44
CA ASP A 74 21.05 1.72 9.11
C ASP A 74 20.49 3.14 9.24
N LYS A 75 21.15 4.13 8.61
CA LYS A 75 20.67 5.53 8.61
C LYS A 75 19.52 5.76 7.64
N GLU A 76 19.26 4.78 6.77
CA GLU A 76 18.32 4.89 5.67
C GLU A 76 17.71 3.51 5.40
N GLN A 77 16.40 3.48 5.15
CA GLN A 77 15.69 2.26 4.77
C GLN A 77 14.94 2.50 3.47
N GLU A 78 14.97 1.50 2.56
CA GLU A 78 14.39 1.61 1.23
C GLU A 78 13.29 0.57 1.03
N HIS A 79 12.12 1.05 0.63
CA HIS A 79 10.96 0.25 0.25
C HIS A 79 10.77 0.33 -1.26
N THR A 80 10.99 -0.79 -1.94
CA THR A 80 10.78 -0.88 -3.38
C THR A 80 9.32 -1.24 -3.67
N ILE A 81 8.67 -0.42 -4.49
CA ILE A 81 7.29 -0.65 -4.92
C ILE A 81 7.32 -1.20 -6.36
N PRO A 82 6.51 -2.24 -6.67
CA PRO A 82 6.45 -2.81 -8.01
C PRO A 82 6.07 -1.78 -9.08
N SER A 83 6.62 -1.96 -10.27
CA SER A 83 6.24 -1.14 -11.43
C SER A 83 4.82 -1.45 -11.88
N PHE A 84 4.10 -0.44 -12.36
CA PHE A 84 2.74 -0.59 -12.86
C PHE A 84 2.47 0.37 -14.01
N ARG A 85 1.40 0.10 -14.75
CA ARG A 85 0.90 0.98 -15.81
C ARG A 85 -0.39 1.63 -15.36
N ILE A 86 -0.51 2.95 -15.56
CA ILE A 86 -1.78 3.66 -15.48
C ILE A 86 -2.10 4.22 -16.87
N SER A 87 -3.29 3.97 -17.37
CA SER A 87 -3.67 4.39 -18.71
C SER A 87 -5.15 4.68 -18.80
N THR A 88 -5.50 5.67 -19.61
CA THR A 88 -6.88 5.88 -20.09
C THR A 88 -6.95 5.60 -21.57
N LYS A 89 -8.03 4.97 -22.03
CA LYS A 89 -8.26 4.73 -23.46
C LYS A 89 -9.58 5.34 -23.87
N THR A 90 -9.58 6.09 -24.97
CA THR A 90 -10.82 6.62 -25.55
C THR A 90 -11.13 5.81 -26.80
N SER A 91 -12.33 5.23 -26.87
CA SER A 91 -12.77 4.45 -28.03
C SER A 91 -14.22 4.77 -28.41
N GLY A 92 -14.46 4.81 -29.71
CA GLY A 92 -15.81 4.95 -30.25
C GLY A 92 -16.62 3.70 -29.93
N THR A 93 -17.69 3.85 -29.15
CA THR A 93 -18.53 2.76 -28.66
C THR A 93 -19.99 3.01 -29.02
N SER A 94 -20.73 1.94 -29.32
CA SER A 94 -22.19 1.98 -29.46
C SER A 94 -22.83 2.03 -28.09
N LEU A 95 -23.52 3.12 -27.78
CA LEU A 95 -24.22 3.34 -26.52
C LEU A 95 -25.59 2.66 -26.51
N ASN A 96 -26.26 2.65 -27.67
CA ASN A 96 -27.49 1.91 -27.90
C ASN A 96 -27.76 1.75 -29.40
N SER A 97 -28.56 0.75 -29.77
CA SER A 97 -28.91 0.46 -31.18
C SER A 97 -30.31 -0.13 -31.32
N TRP A 98 -30.99 0.26 -32.40
CA TRP A 98 -32.30 -0.23 -32.81
C TRP A 98 -32.28 -0.55 -34.31
N ASP A 99 -32.77 -1.74 -34.66
CA ASP A 99 -32.68 -2.26 -36.03
C ASP A 99 -33.54 -1.46 -37.01
N SER A 100 -34.78 -1.17 -36.63
CA SER A 100 -35.73 -0.40 -37.43
C SER A 100 -36.71 0.34 -36.53
N ILE A 101 -37.05 1.56 -36.95
CA ILE A 101 -38.01 2.45 -36.28
C ILE A 101 -38.99 2.93 -37.34
N TYR A 102 -40.28 2.92 -37.02
CA TYR A 102 -41.31 3.47 -37.90
C TYR A 102 -42.07 4.56 -37.16
N VAL A 103 -42.13 5.75 -37.72
CA VAL A 103 -42.84 6.90 -37.13
C VAL A 103 -43.81 7.45 -38.14
N LYS A 104 -44.97 7.91 -37.66
CA LYS A 104 -46.07 8.31 -38.53
C LYS A 104 -46.92 9.38 -37.87
N THR A 105 -47.33 10.36 -38.65
CA THR A 105 -48.30 11.37 -38.23
C THR A 105 -49.38 11.54 -39.28
N SER A 106 -50.63 11.46 -38.84
CA SER A 106 -51.84 11.68 -39.64
C SER A 106 -52.86 12.48 -38.83
N SER A 107 -53.98 12.85 -39.45
CA SER A 107 -55.01 13.66 -38.80
C SER A 107 -55.73 12.98 -37.62
N PHE A 108 -55.60 11.65 -37.51
CA PHE A 108 -56.33 10.85 -36.51
C PHE A 108 -55.41 9.98 -35.66
N ASP A 109 -54.13 9.89 -36.00
CA ASP A 109 -53.19 8.95 -35.41
C ASP A 109 -51.77 9.51 -35.51
N GLU A 110 -51.04 9.41 -34.40
CA GLU A 110 -49.67 9.87 -34.24
C GLU A 110 -48.88 8.79 -33.51
N HIS A 111 -47.80 8.36 -34.16
CA HIS A 111 -46.87 7.38 -33.67
C HIS A 111 -45.48 8.00 -33.62
N ILE A 112 -45.08 8.36 -32.41
CA ILE A 112 -43.77 8.89 -32.05
C ILE A 112 -43.01 7.79 -31.33
N GLU A 113 -41.73 7.68 -31.63
CA GLU A 113 -40.84 6.72 -31.01
C GLU A 113 -39.96 7.40 -29.97
N ASP A 114 -39.83 6.75 -28.82
CA ASP A 114 -39.17 7.28 -27.65
C ASP A 114 -38.02 6.33 -27.25
N LEU A 115 -36.80 6.79 -27.50
CA LEU A 115 -35.58 6.00 -27.39
C LEU A 115 -34.75 6.49 -26.21
N SER A 116 -34.49 5.60 -25.26
CA SER A 116 -33.67 5.94 -24.09
C SER A 116 -32.25 5.39 -24.21
N PHE A 117 -31.26 6.17 -23.78
CA PHE A 117 -29.87 5.73 -23.67
C PHE A 117 -29.19 6.37 -22.46
N LYS A 118 -28.09 5.78 -22.01
CA LYS A 118 -27.32 6.28 -20.85
C LYS A 118 -25.97 6.78 -21.32
N THR A 119 -25.50 7.84 -20.66
CA THR A 119 -24.14 8.37 -20.82
C THR A 119 -23.56 8.73 -19.48
N GLU A 120 -22.24 8.72 -19.39
CA GLU A 120 -21.51 9.25 -18.26
C GLU A 120 -20.86 10.56 -18.71
N GLU A 121 -21.38 11.70 -18.23
CA GLU A 121 -21.04 13.06 -18.68
C GLU A 121 -19.53 13.34 -18.67
N GLU A 122 -18.83 12.81 -17.66
CA GLU A 122 -17.38 12.97 -17.47
C GLU A 122 -16.55 12.06 -18.39
N LEU A 123 -17.12 10.96 -18.86
CA LEU A 123 -16.40 9.91 -19.59
C LEU A 123 -16.82 9.78 -21.06
N THR A 124 -17.93 10.39 -21.46
CA THR A 124 -18.49 10.24 -22.81
C THR A 124 -18.50 11.58 -23.54
N LYS A 125 -17.96 11.61 -24.75
CA LYS A 125 -17.91 12.81 -25.61
C LYS A 125 -18.29 12.49 -27.06
N ASN A 126 -18.52 13.53 -27.86
CA ASN A 126 -18.79 13.41 -29.30
C ASN A 126 -19.95 12.46 -29.63
N VAL A 127 -21.01 12.50 -28.82
CA VAL A 127 -22.14 11.60 -29.01
C VAL A 127 -22.91 12.00 -30.27
N LYS A 128 -23.30 11.02 -31.06
CA LYS A 128 -24.08 11.20 -32.29
C LYS A 128 -25.09 10.08 -32.45
N ILE A 129 -26.27 10.42 -32.96
CA ILE A 129 -27.21 9.44 -33.47
C ILE A 129 -27.01 9.30 -34.98
N SER A 130 -26.91 8.06 -35.46
CA SER A 130 -26.84 7.72 -36.87
C SER A 130 -28.01 6.85 -37.26
N PHE A 131 -28.55 7.05 -38.46
CA PHE A 131 -29.62 6.22 -39.00
C PHE A 131 -29.60 6.25 -40.52
N THR A 132 -30.24 5.26 -41.15
CA THR A 132 -30.46 5.20 -42.59
C THR A 132 -31.94 5.35 -42.89
N VAL A 133 -32.30 6.26 -43.80
CA VAL A 133 -33.68 6.46 -44.22
C VAL A 133 -34.11 5.27 -45.09
N GLY A 134 -35.23 4.66 -44.74
CA GLY A 134 -35.87 3.57 -45.48
C GLY A 134 -36.61 4.07 -46.71
N ASP A 135 -37.48 3.22 -47.26
CA ASP A 135 -38.23 3.54 -48.47
C ASP A 135 -39.38 4.53 -48.21
N GLN A 136 -39.85 4.61 -46.94
CA GLN A 136 -40.85 5.57 -46.48
C GLN A 136 -40.16 6.81 -45.92
N ALA A 137 -40.34 7.96 -46.58
CA ALA A 137 -39.79 9.26 -46.19
C ALA A 137 -40.71 10.41 -46.65
N ASN A 138 -41.86 10.55 -45.99
CA ASN A 138 -42.86 11.56 -46.33
C ASN A 138 -42.97 12.62 -45.21
N GLY A 139 -42.80 13.89 -45.56
CA GLY A 139 -42.82 15.03 -44.62
C GLY A 139 -41.47 15.29 -43.97
N LYS A 140 -41.44 16.12 -42.92
CA LYS A 140 -40.21 16.48 -42.22
C LYS A 140 -39.98 15.57 -41.01
N LEU A 141 -38.80 14.94 -40.94
CA LEU A 141 -38.37 14.18 -39.78
C LEU A 141 -38.01 15.14 -38.64
N ILE A 142 -38.47 14.82 -37.44
CA ILE A 142 -38.20 15.56 -36.22
C ILE A 142 -37.42 14.66 -35.28
N VAL A 143 -36.25 15.12 -34.84
CA VAL A 143 -35.44 14.45 -33.80
C VAL A 143 -35.26 15.42 -32.65
N LEU A 144 -35.65 15.01 -31.44
CA LEU A 144 -35.46 15.77 -30.22
C LEU A 144 -34.60 14.99 -29.23
N LEU A 145 -33.71 15.67 -28.53
CA LEU A 145 -32.95 15.14 -27.39
C LEU A 145 -33.40 15.88 -26.13
N ASN A 146 -33.90 15.16 -25.13
CA ASN A 146 -34.37 15.73 -23.85
C ASN A 146 -35.35 16.90 -24.05
N GLY A 147 -36.17 16.83 -25.10
CA GLY A 147 -37.14 17.87 -25.48
C GLY A 147 -36.60 18.99 -26.38
N TYR A 148 -35.28 19.06 -26.62
CA TYR A 148 -34.65 20.02 -27.51
C TYR A 148 -34.55 19.48 -28.93
N ARG A 149 -35.04 20.24 -29.91
CA ARG A 149 -35.07 19.80 -31.32
C ARG A 149 -33.69 19.93 -31.97
N LEU A 150 -33.16 18.80 -32.43
CA LEU A 150 -31.87 18.70 -33.12
C LEU A 150 -32.01 18.68 -34.64
N LEU A 151 -33.08 18.07 -35.15
CA LEU A 151 -33.34 17.95 -36.58
C LEU A 151 -34.79 18.31 -36.90
N TYR A 152 -34.99 19.01 -38.02
CA TYR A 152 -36.29 19.32 -38.60
C TYR A 152 -36.14 19.48 -40.11
N ASP A 153 -36.10 18.38 -40.85
CA ASP A 153 -35.82 18.44 -42.29
C ASP A 153 -36.50 17.31 -43.09
N ASP A 154 -36.63 17.51 -44.39
CA ASP A 154 -37.05 16.47 -45.34
C ASP A 154 -35.80 15.67 -45.74
N LEU A 155 -35.82 14.34 -45.55
CA LEU A 155 -34.68 13.49 -45.88
C LEU A 155 -35.02 12.58 -47.06
N GLU A 156 -34.01 12.26 -47.87
CA GLU A 156 -34.17 11.42 -49.05
C GLU A 156 -34.14 9.93 -48.67
N PRO A 157 -34.97 9.07 -49.29
CA PRO A 157 -34.89 7.62 -49.12
C PRO A 157 -33.49 7.05 -49.43
N GLY A 158 -33.03 6.11 -48.61
CA GLY A 158 -31.76 5.41 -48.80
C GLY A 158 -30.51 6.15 -48.34
N THR A 159 -30.62 7.39 -47.84
CA THR A 159 -29.46 8.14 -47.33
C THR A 159 -29.17 7.81 -45.87
N SER A 160 -27.88 7.88 -45.49
CA SER A 160 -27.45 7.78 -44.09
C SER A 160 -27.19 9.17 -43.52
N HIS A 161 -27.70 9.40 -42.31
CA HIS A 161 -27.58 10.68 -41.61
C HIS A 161 -26.90 10.48 -40.26
N PHE A 162 -26.14 11.50 -39.86
CA PHE A 162 -25.50 11.61 -38.55
C PHE A 162 -25.93 12.94 -37.93
N VAL A 163 -26.56 12.88 -36.76
CA VAL A 163 -26.99 14.07 -36.01
C VAL A 163 -26.13 14.13 -34.75
N PRO A 164 -25.24 15.13 -34.61
CA PRO A 164 -24.48 15.31 -33.38
C PRO A 164 -25.43 15.65 -32.24
N LEU A 165 -25.20 15.03 -31.08
CA LEU A 165 -25.92 15.31 -29.84
C LEU A 165 -25.05 16.31 -29.05
N PRO A 166 -25.50 17.56 -28.83
CA PRO A 166 -24.73 18.56 -28.13
C PRO A 166 -24.42 18.15 -26.68
N ASP A 167 -23.16 18.29 -26.26
CA ASP A 167 -22.69 17.91 -24.93
C ASP A 167 -23.45 18.63 -23.80
N ASP A 168 -23.90 19.87 -24.03
CA ASP A 168 -24.65 20.69 -23.07
C ASP A 168 -26.09 20.23 -22.85
N LEU A 169 -26.61 19.37 -23.72
CA LEU A 169 -27.95 18.79 -23.62
C LEU A 169 -27.95 17.35 -23.13
N LEU A 170 -26.78 16.73 -22.97
CA LEU A 170 -26.64 15.36 -22.51
C LEU A 170 -26.73 15.29 -20.98
N GLU A 171 -27.57 14.37 -20.52
CA GLU A 171 -27.73 14.02 -19.11
C GLU A 171 -27.24 12.58 -18.86
N ARG A 172 -27.32 12.10 -17.62
CA ARG A 172 -27.01 10.69 -17.32
C ARG A 172 -27.98 9.72 -18.01
N TYR A 173 -29.24 10.13 -18.12
CA TYR A 173 -30.32 9.39 -18.76
C TYR A 173 -30.93 10.29 -19.84
N ASN A 174 -30.73 9.90 -21.09
CA ASN A 174 -31.16 10.70 -22.23
C ASN A 174 -32.33 10.08 -22.94
N ASN A 175 -33.13 10.95 -23.53
CA ASN A 175 -34.35 10.63 -24.22
C ASN A 175 -34.32 11.22 -25.63
N ILE A 176 -34.31 10.36 -26.64
CA ILE A 176 -34.43 10.77 -28.05
C ILE A 176 -35.85 10.50 -28.50
N LYS A 177 -36.57 11.56 -28.86
CA LYS A 177 -37.89 11.45 -29.49
C LYS A 177 -37.75 11.62 -30.98
N ILE A 178 -38.27 10.66 -31.73
CA ILE A 178 -38.31 10.68 -33.19
C ILE A 178 -39.76 10.74 -33.61
N GLY A 179 -40.10 11.70 -34.45
CA GLY A 179 -41.44 11.87 -34.98
C GLY A 179 -41.42 12.52 -36.35
N VAL A 180 -42.60 12.81 -36.88
CA VAL A 180 -42.75 13.43 -38.20
C VAL A 180 -43.63 14.67 -38.08
N SER A 181 -43.40 15.66 -38.92
CA SER A 181 -44.22 16.87 -38.95
C SER A 181 -45.70 16.57 -39.21
N SER A 182 -46.59 17.35 -38.60
CA SER A 182 -48.02 17.31 -38.87
C SER A 182 -48.34 17.56 -40.36
N THR A 183 -49.41 16.94 -40.85
CA THR A 183 -49.91 17.08 -42.23
C THR A 183 -50.68 18.39 -42.46
N GLY A 184 -50.91 19.18 -41.42
CA GLY A 184 -51.56 20.49 -41.49
C GLY A 184 -53.00 20.40 -41.99
N TRP A 185 -53.38 21.30 -42.90
CA TRP A 185 -54.73 21.34 -43.50
C TRP A 185 -54.98 20.20 -44.51
N ALA A 186 -53.92 19.53 -44.98
CA ALA A 186 -54.02 18.41 -45.90
C ALA A 186 -54.33 17.12 -45.13
N PHE A 187 -55.51 17.08 -44.52
CA PHE A 187 -55.90 16.04 -43.55
C PHE A 187 -55.97 14.62 -44.13
N TRP A 188 -55.96 14.48 -45.46
CA TRP A 188 -55.92 13.22 -46.20
C TRP A 188 -54.51 12.68 -46.43
N ARG A 189 -53.46 13.45 -46.14
CA ARG A 189 -52.07 13.00 -46.27
C ARG A 189 -51.63 12.24 -45.01
N VAL A 190 -50.64 11.40 -45.18
CA VAL A 190 -49.92 10.72 -44.09
C VAL A 190 -48.45 11.08 -44.28
N ASN A 191 -47.84 11.59 -43.21
CA ASN A 191 -46.40 11.77 -43.16
C ASN A 191 -45.82 10.60 -42.37
N ASP A 192 -44.82 9.93 -42.89
CA ASP A 192 -44.23 8.75 -42.27
C ASP A 192 -42.75 8.60 -42.62
N TYR A 193 -42.00 8.01 -41.70
CA TYR A 193 -40.61 7.64 -41.90
C TYR A 193 -40.37 6.23 -41.41
N GLN A 194 -39.62 5.46 -42.21
CA GLN A 194 -38.95 4.26 -41.75
C GLN A 194 -37.47 4.58 -41.58
N LEU A 195 -36.91 4.38 -40.40
CA LEU A 195 -35.48 4.51 -40.14
C LEU A 195 -34.90 3.13 -39.85
N ARG A 196 -33.72 2.84 -40.39
CA ARG A 196 -32.98 1.58 -40.19
C ARG A 196 -31.62 1.85 -39.58
N ASN A 197 -31.06 0.86 -38.89
CA ASN A 197 -29.73 0.92 -38.29
C ASN A 197 -29.57 2.17 -37.41
N VAL A 198 -30.58 2.43 -36.57
CA VAL A 198 -30.56 3.59 -35.69
C VAL A 198 -29.61 3.28 -34.55
N MET A 199 -28.55 4.08 -34.40
CA MET A 199 -27.50 3.81 -33.44
C MET A 199 -27.03 5.11 -32.79
N VAL A 200 -26.89 5.10 -31.48
CA VAL A 200 -26.21 6.18 -30.75
C VAL A 200 -24.78 5.72 -30.50
N THR A 201 -23.82 6.50 -30.98
CA THR A 201 -22.39 6.26 -30.78
C THR A 201 -21.76 7.43 -30.06
N GLY A 202 -20.71 7.18 -29.30
CA GLY A 202 -19.93 8.21 -28.65
C GLY A 202 -18.52 7.73 -28.35
N ASP A 203 -17.61 8.67 -28.12
CA ASP A 203 -16.27 8.39 -27.65
C ASP A 203 -16.33 8.18 -26.13
N VAL A 204 -16.11 6.95 -25.69
CA VAL A 204 -16.14 6.58 -24.27
C VAL A 204 -14.72 6.42 -23.77
N LYS A 205 -14.42 7.10 -22.67
CA LYS A 205 -13.14 7.07 -21.98
C LYS A 205 -13.15 5.98 -20.91
N ASP A 206 -12.38 4.93 -21.14
CA ASP A 206 -12.09 3.90 -20.16
C ASP A 206 -11.07 4.41 -19.13
N VAL A 207 -11.52 4.55 -17.89
CA VAL A 207 -10.72 4.98 -16.73
C VAL A 207 -10.41 3.83 -15.76
N SER A 208 -10.76 2.58 -16.11
CA SER A 208 -10.50 1.43 -15.25
C SER A 208 -9.02 1.26 -14.91
N GLY A 209 -8.13 1.61 -15.85
CA GLY A 209 -6.68 1.63 -15.68
C GLY A 209 -6.11 2.98 -15.24
N ALA A 210 -6.92 4.00 -14.99
CA ALA A 210 -6.43 5.36 -14.69
C ALA A 210 -5.86 5.50 -13.28
N ARG A 211 -6.08 4.52 -12.41
CA ARG A 211 -5.73 4.53 -11.00
C ARG A 211 -5.00 3.25 -10.61
N SER A 212 -3.87 3.39 -9.93
CA SER A 212 -3.13 2.29 -9.33
C SER A 212 -2.90 2.55 -7.85
N LYS A 213 -3.29 1.60 -7.00
CA LYS A 213 -3.05 1.62 -5.56
C LYS A 213 -1.90 0.67 -5.25
N GLN A 214 -0.89 1.15 -4.54
CA GLN A 214 0.19 0.35 -3.99
C GLN A 214 0.22 0.52 -2.47
N VAL A 215 0.81 -0.46 -1.80
CA VAL A 215 0.89 -0.50 -0.34
C VAL A 215 2.34 -0.77 0.07
N PHE A 216 2.79 -0.09 1.11
CA PHE A 216 4.08 -0.36 1.76
C PHE A 216 3.88 -0.37 3.28
N PHE A 217 4.82 -0.94 4.02
CA PHE A 217 4.73 -1.10 5.46
C PHE A 217 5.95 -0.47 6.13
N LEU A 218 5.71 0.37 7.13
CA LEU A 218 6.75 0.90 8.02
C LEU A 218 6.60 0.22 9.37
N ASP A 219 7.66 -0.42 9.86
CA ASP A 219 7.63 -0.91 11.23
C ASP A 219 7.72 0.24 12.24
N ASN A 220 7.44 -0.05 13.51
CA ASN A 220 7.46 0.97 14.56
C ASN A 220 8.84 1.61 14.71
N GLU A 221 9.92 0.83 14.65
CA GLU A 221 11.28 1.34 14.85
C GLU A 221 11.64 2.32 13.72
N GLU A 222 11.38 1.95 12.47
CA GLU A 222 11.55 2.80 11.31
C GLU A 222 10.70 4.09 11.42
N TYR A 223 9.40 3.96 11.74
CA TYR A 223 8.51 5.12 11.81
C TYR A 223 8.91 6.09 12.92
N GLN A 224 9.18 5.59 14.14
CA GLN A 224 9.55 6.45 15.27
C GLN A 224 10.83 7.23 14.99
N HIS A 225 11.80 6.60 14.33
CA HIS A 225 13.09 7.20 14.03
C HIS A 225 13.17 7.90 12.67
N THR A 226 12.13 7.86 11.84
CA THR A 226 12.10 8.60 10.58
C THR A 226 12.11 10.10 10.84
N ASN A 227 13.08 10.80 10.25
CA ASN A 227 13.14 12.26 10.17
C ASN A 227 12.33 12.77 8.98
N ARG A 228 12.64 12.23 7.78
CA ARG A 228 11.98 12.56 6.51
C ARG A 228 11.96 11.35 5.59
N ALA A 229 11.05 11.37 4.61
CA ALA A 229 11.01 10.37 3.57
C ALA A 229 11.18 10.99 2.18
N LEU A 230 11.68 10.20 1.23
CA LEU A 230 11.89 10.59 -0.16
C LEU A 230 11.20 9.55 -1.05
N LEU A 231 10.19 9.98 -1.81
CA LEU A 231 9.63 9.17 -2.89
C LEU A 231 10.40 9.45 -4.18
N LYS A 232 10.89 8.39 -4.81
CA LYS A 232 11.55 8.42 -6.11
C LYS A 232 10.76 7.56 -7.08
N PHE A 233 10.58 8.02 -8.30
CA PHE A 233 9.98 7.21 -9.37
C PHE A 233 10.40 7.72 -10.74
N TYR A 234 10.29 6.86 -11.75
CA TYR A 234 10.37 7.22 -13.15
C TYR A 234 9.01 7.03 -13.80
N ALA A 235 8.54 8.03 -14.53
CA ALA A 235 7.37 7.91 -15.40
C ALA A 235 7.83 7.86 -16.85
N ASP A 236 7.53 6.76 -17.54
CA ASP A 236 7.71 6.64 -18.99
C ASP A 236 6.36 6.87 -19.67
N CYS A 237 6.31 7.82 -20.59
CA CYS A 237 5.09 8.29 -21.24
C CYS A 237 5.31 8.70 -22.69
N GLU A 238 4.23 8.65 -23.48
CA GLU A 238 4.21 9.12 -24.86
C GLU A 238 3.90 10.62 -24.92
N LEU A 239 4.83 11.40 -25.50
CA LEU A 239 4.83 12.88 -25.50
C LEU A 239 3.56 13.54 -26.06
N ASP A 240 2.84 12.84 -26.95
CA ASP A 240 1.69 13.40 -27.66
C ASP A 240 0.37 13.33 -26.87
N ASN A 241 0.36 12.67 -25.70
CA ASN A 241 -0.86 12.42 -24.90
C ASN A 241 -0.64 12.65 -23.39
N GLU A 242 0.23 13.59 -23.02
CA GLU A 242 0.54 13.85 -21.63
C GLU A 242 -0.57 14.62 -20.90
N ASP A 243 -0.93 14.12 -19.72
CA ASP A 243 -1.79 14.78 -18.76
C ASP A 243 -1.13 14.77 -17.38
N ARG A 244 -1.77 15.40 -16.41
CA ARG A 244 -1.26 15.47 -15.04
C ARG A 244 -1.30 14.08 -14.39
N ILE A 245 -0.21 13.72 -13.72
CA ILE A 245 -0.19 12.63 -12.75
C ILE A 245 -0.42 13.25 -11.38
N THR A 246 -1.38 12.68 -10.65
CA THR A 246 -1.61 13.00 -9.25
C THR A 246 -1.20 11.81 -8.38
N ILE A 247 -0.43 12.08 -7.32
CA ILE A 247 0.03 11.06 -6.38
C ILE A 247 -0.49 11.41 -5.00
N HIS A 248 -1.15 10.44 -4.37
CA HIS A 248 -1.62 10.54 -3.00
C HIS A 248 -0.89 9.55 -2.10
N ILE A 249 -0.53 9.95 -0.89
CA ILE A 249 -0.08 9.05 0.19
C ILE A 249 -1.03 9.21 1.38
N ASN A 250 -1.65 8.11 1.81
CA ASN A 250 -2.63 8.09 2.90
C ASN A 250 -3.72 9.18 2.76
N GLY A 251 -4.16 9.42 1.52
CA GLY A 251 -5.14 10.44 1.16
C GLY A 251 -4.58 11.85 0.92
N ASN A 252 -3.36 12.16 1.36
CA ASN A 252 -2.73 13.47 1.13
C ASN A 252 -2.19 13.57 -0.28
N ASN A 253 -2.52 14.65 -1.01
CA ASN A 253 -1.92 14.94 -2.32
C ASN A 253 -0.48 15.42 -2.13
N ILE A 254 0.48 14.65 -2.65
CA ILE A 254 1.92 14.95 -2.55
C ILE A 254 2.52 15.39 -3.89
N TYR A 255 1.79 15.21 -4.99
CA TYR A 255 2.25 15.53 -6.33
C TYR A 255 1.07 15.76 -7.24
N ASP A 256 1.08 16.86 -7.99
CA ASP A 256 0.07 17.15 -9.01
C ASP A 256 0.67 18.03 -10.11
N ALA A 257 1.33 17.39 -11.07
CA ALA A 257 1.95 18.07 -12.19
C ALA A 257 1.92 17.19 -13.45
N VAL A 258 2.17 17.83 -14.60
CA VAL A 258 2.49 17.10 -15.84
C VAL A 258 3.80 16.36 -15.59
N ALA A 259 3.85 15.07 -15.91
CA ALA A 259 5.03 14.26 -15.66
C ALA A 259 6.12 14.55 -16.69
N ASP A 260 7.33 14.87 -16.23
CA ASP A 260 8.50 14.92 -17.11
C ASP A 260 8.88 13.49 -17.53
N CYS A 261 8.46 13.08 -18.74
CA CYS A 261 8.68 11.73 -19.23
C CYS A 261 10.17 11.35 -19.26
N ALA A 262 10.46 10.11 -18.84
CA ALA A 262 11.81 9.53 -18.75
C ALA A 262 12.77 10.27 -17.80
N VAL A 263 12.27 11.11 -16.90
CA VAL A 263 13.07 11.80 -15.87
C VAL A 263 12.81 11.18 -14.49
N LEU A 264 13.88 11.07 -13.69
CA LEU A 264 13.76 10.66 -12.29
C LEU A 264 13.10 11.77 -11.48
N THR A 265 11.87 11.54 -11.05
CA THR A 265 11.18 12.45 -10.14
C THR A 265 11.52 12.10 -8.69
N LYS A 266 11.76 13.13 -7.88
CA LYS A 266 12.04 13.01 -6.44
C LYS A 266 11.14 13.96 -5.66
N ILE A 267 10.44 13.43 -4.68
CA ILE A 267 9.51 14.18 -3.84
C ILE A 267 9.92 13.95 -2.40
N GLU A 268 10.13 15.06 -1.68
CA GLU A 268 10.36 15.02 -0.24
C GLU A 268 9.03 14.99 0.49
N LEU A 269 8.94 14.08 1.46
CA LEU A 269 7.73 13.76 2.21
C LEU A 269 7.98 14.10 3.68
N ASP A 270 7.00 14.79 4.27
CA ASP A 270 6.96 15.01 5.71
C ASP A 270 6.66 13.68 6.43
N LYS A 271 7.18 13.49 7.64
CA LYS A 271 6.83 12.35 8.48
C LYS A 271 5.32 12.27 8.75
N GLN A 272 4.62 13.40 8.81
CA GLN A 272 3.19 13.47 9.14
C GLN A 272 2.26 12.84 8.08
N ILE A 273 2.73 12.65 6.85
CA ILE A 273 1.92 12.06 5.77
C ILE A 273 2.08 10.54 5.68
N ILE A 274 3.06 9.96 6.37
CA ILE A 274 3.26 8.52 6.52
C ILE A 274 2.76 8.07 7.90
N ASN A 275 2.31 6.83 7.98
CA ASN A 275 1.78 6.21 9.19
C ASN A 275 2.69 5.06 9.63
N GLU A 276 2.66 4.74 10.93
CA GLU A 276 3.16 3.45 11.41
C GLU A 276 2.30 2.31 10.82
N GLY A 277 2.94 1.25 10.37
CA GLY A 277 2.29 0.10 9.76
C GLY A 277 1.96 0.29 8.28
N GLU A 278 0.74 -0.08 7.88
CA GLU A 278 0.32 -0.06 6.48
C GLU A 278 0.12 1.37 5.96
N ASN A 279 0.74 1.66 4.81
CA ASN A 279 0.61 2.93 4.11
C ASN A 279 0.13 2.70 2.68
N GLU A 280 -0.73 3.59 2.21
CA GLU A 280 -1.29 3.55 0.87
C GLU A 280 -0.69 4.65 0.01
N ILE A 281 -0.21 4.30 -1.18
CA ILE A 281 0.15 5.26 -2.23
C ILE A 281 -0.72 5.03 -3.47
N ILE A 282 -1.36 6.08 -3.96
CA ILE A 282 -2.23 6.03 -5.14
C ILE A 282 -1.67 6.93 -6.21
N PHE A 283 -1.50 6.38 -7.40
CA PHE A 283 -1.20 7.13 -8.61
C PHE A 283 -2.47 7.23 -9.46
N ILE A 284 -2.78 8.43 -9.91
CA ILE A 284 -3.98 8.74 -10.70
C ILE A 284 -3.54 9.53 -11.92
N THR A 285 -4.11 9.20 -13.08
CA THR A 285 -3.97 10.03 -14.28
C THR A 285 -5.32 10.42 -14.84
N GLY A 286 -5.41 11.66 -15.33
CA GLY A 286 -6.54 12.17 -16.08
C GLY A 286 -6.60 11.57 -17.49
N ARG A 287 -5.49 11.58 -18.24
CA ARG A 287 -5.39 11.04 -19.60
C ARG A 287 -3.97 10.51 -19.87
N GLY A 288 -3.80 9.76 -20.95
CA GLY A 288 -2.50 9.24 -21.38
C GLY A 288 -2.23 7.81 -20.91
N ASP A 289 -1.01 7.34 -21.19
CA ASP A 289 -0.50 6.02 -20.81
C ASP A 289 0.88 6.20 -20.18
N PHE A 290 0.99 5.81 -18.91
CA PHE A 290 2.20 5.95 -18.11
C PHE A 290 2.63 4.59 -17.58
N LEU A 291 3.88 4.24 -17.84
CA LEU A 291 4.57 3.17 -17.15
C LEU A 291 5.40 3.78 -16.01
N VAL A 292 4.95 3.56 -14.77
CA VAL A 292 5.65 4.05 -13.58
C VAL A 292 6.57 2.95 -13.07
N THR A 293 7.87 3.24 -12.99
CA THR A 293 8.93 2.28 -12.66
C THR A 293 9.90 2.84 -11.63
N ASN A 294 10.74 1.94 -11.07
CA ASN A 294 11.77 2.27 -10.09
C ASN A 294 11.23 3.12 -8.93
N ILE A 295 10.06 2.73 -8.43
CA ILE A 295 9.39 3.43 -7.35
C ILE A 295 10.07 3.01 -6.05
N ILE A 296 10.74 3.95 -5.40
CA ILE A 296 11.48 3.72 -4.17
C ILE A 296 11.03 4.76 -3.17
N LEU A 297 10.48 4.31 -2.05
CA LEU A 297 10.30 5.14 -0.87
C LEU A 297 11.51 4.94 0.03
N LYS A 298 12.25 6.02 0.29
CA LYS A 298 13.43 6.01 1.14
C LYS A 298 13.17 6.81 2.40
N THR A 299 13.19 6.18 3.56
CA THR A 299 13.16 6.87 4.85
C THR A 299 14.59 7.22 5.27
N ILE A 300 14.76 8.41 5.85
CA ILE A 300 16.03 8.87 6.43
C ILE A 300 15.82 8.91 7.92
N LEU A 301 16.54 8.06 8.65
CA LEU A 301 16.40 7.88 10.09
C LEU A 301 17.30 8.86 10.84
N GLU A 302 16.84 9.30 12.01
CA GLU A 302 17.66 10.07 12.95
C GLU A 302 18.81 9.20 13.48
N GLU A 303 19.94 9.84 13.80
CA GLU A 303 21.04 9.11 14.42
C GLU A 303 20.62 8.64 15.81
N PRO A 304 20.82 7.35 16.15
CA PRO A 304 20.44 6.84 17.46
C PRO A 304 21.23 7.61 18.54
N THR A 305 20.51 8.28 19.44
CA THR A 305 21.12 8.90 20.61
C THR A 305 21.40 7.80 21.62
N TYR A 306 22.68 7.51 21.87
CA TYR A 306 23.09 6.62 22.95
C TYR A 306 23.11 7.42 24.26
N PRO A 307 22.15 7.21 25.19
CA PRO A 307 22.19 7.91 26.47
C PRO A 307 23.45 7.47 27.24
N ILE A 308 24.29 8.43 27.59
CA ILE A 308 25.41 8.20 28.50
C ILE A 308 24.86 8.34 29.92
N TRP A 309 24.84 7.23 30.65
CA TRP A 309 24.39 7.22 32.04
C TRP A 309 25.57 7.52 32.96
N TYR A 310 25.38 8.51 33.82
CA TYR A 310 26.31 8.83 34.89
C TYR A 310 25.70 8.35 36.21
N TYR A 311 26.42 7.49 36.90
CA TYR A 311 26.03 7.02 38.23
C TYR A 311 26.89 7.73 39.26
N ASN A 312 26.24 8.28 40.30
CA ASN A 312 26.92 8.80 41.47
C ASN A 312 26.80 7.74 42.58
N LEU A 313 27.92 7.11 42.92
CA LEU A 313 27.98 6.11 43.97
C LEU A 313 28.46 6.78 45.26
N ASP A 314 27.80 6.45 46.38
CA ASP A 314 28.27 6.89 47.69
C ASP A 314 29.63 6.25 48.01
N LYS A 315 30.48 6.97 48.75
CA LYS A 315 31.80 6.51 49.17
C LYS A 315 31.74 5.20 49.94
N ASP A 316 30.64 4.98 50.66
CA ASP A 316 30.39 3.78 51.46
C ASP A 316 30.30 2.50 50.61
N TYR A 317 30.07 2.61 49.30
CA TYR A 317 30.09 1.49 48.36
C TYR A 317 31.49 1.18 47.79
N PHE A 318 32.49 2.01 48.09
CA PHE A 318 33.86 1.79 47.68
C PHE A 318 34.63 1.16 48.83
N ILE A 319 35.25 0.00 48.59
CA ILE A 319 36.22 -0.55 49.52
C ILE A 319 37.46 0.34 49.43
N ASP A 320 37.71 1.12 50.48
CA ASP A 320 38.94 1.87 50.58
C ASP A 320 40.08 0.85 50.73
N LYS A 321 40.99 0.80 49.76
CA LYS A 321 42.10 -0.17 49.71
C LYS A 321 43.03 -0.10 50.93
N THR A 322 42.83 0.88 51.79
CA THR A 322 43.57 1.10 53.04
C THR A 322 42.94 0.41 54.25
N ASP A 323 41.78 -0.23 54.11
CA ASP A 323 41.06 -0.90 55.22
C ASP A 323 40.91 -2.42 55.02
N THR A 324 41.65 -3.00 54.07
CA THR A 324 42.00 -4.42 54.19
C THR A 324 42.98 -4.52 55.35
N ASN A 325 42.50 -5.01 56.49
CA ASN A 325 43.39 -5.55 57.52
C ASN A 325 44.40 -6.41 56.77
N GLU A 326 45.65 -6.02 56.82
CA GLU A 326 46.73 -6.67 56.09
C GLU A 326 46.83 -8.12 56.62
N ILE A 327 46.26 -9.08 55.87
CA ILE A 327 46.25 -10.49 56.27
C ILE A 327 47.52 -11.13 55.72
N CYS A 328 48.39 -11.63 56.61
CA CYS A 328 49.58 -12.36 56.20
C CYS A 328 49.23 -13.49 55.22
N GLY A 329 49.87 -13.51 54.05
CA GLY A 329 49.81 -14.61 53.10
C GLY A 329 48.93 -14.40 51.87
N GLU A 330 48.29 -13.25 51.73
CA GLU A 330 47.71 -12.82 50.45
C GLU A 330 48.80 -12.24 49.53
N VAL A 331 48.66 -12.43 48.22
CA VAL A 331 49.64 -11.89 47.23
C VAL A 331 49.09 -10.56 46.71
N ASP A 332 49.31 -9.48 47.46
CA ASP A 332 48.79 -8.13 47.20
C ASP A 332 49.87 -7.04 47.00
N GLY A 333 51.14 -7.41 47.16
CA GLY A 333 52.31 -6.55 47.02
C GLY A 333 52.61 -5.68 48.23
N GLN A 334 52.00 -5.94 49.39
CA GLN A 334 52.24 -5.24 50.64
C GLN A 334 52.77 -6.18 51.71
N CYS A 335 53.57 -5.65 52.64
CA CYS A 335 54.19 -6.43 53.72
C CYS A 335 53.71 -5.95 55.07
N PRO A 336 52.79 -6.68 55.72
CA PRO A 336 52.20 -6.22 56.95
C PRO A 336 53.22 -6.18 58.08
N THR A 337 53.20 -5.13 58.92
CA THR A 337 54.06 -5.08 60.10
C THR A 337 53.59 -6.07 61.16
N GLY A 338 54.14 -7.29 61.16
CA GLY A 338 53.83 -8.34 62.13
C GLY A 338 53.83 -9.76 61.59
N CYS A 339 53.94 -9.97 60.27
CA CYS A 339 54.04 -11.30 59.67
C CYS A 339 55.47 -11.86 59.78
N GLU A 340 55.61 -13.17 59.96
CA GLU A 340 56.92 -13.81 59.81
C GLU A 340 57.34 -13.81 58.33
N PRO A 341 58.64 -13.73 58.00
CA PRO A 341 59.13 -13.64 56.62
C PRO A 341 58.66 -14.77 55.69
N ASP A 342 58.29 -15.92 56.26
CA ASP A 342 57.89 -17.12 55.51
C ASP A 342 56.35 -17.22 55.34
N ASP A 343 55.58 -16.40 56.05
CA ASP A 343 54.11 -16.44 56.04
C ASP A 343 53.52 -15.62 54.90
N ASP A 344 54.28 -14.65 54.36
CA ASP A 344 53.86 -13.81 53.25
C ASP A 344 54.83 -13.89 52.07
N LYS A 345 54.29 -14.18 50.89
CA LYS A 345 55.09 -14.32 49.66
C LYS A 345 55.65 -13.00 49.16
N ASP A 346 55.04 -11.88 49.52
CA ASP A 346 55.44 -10.56 49.03
C ASP A 346 56.57 -9.94 49.87
N CYS A 347 56.93 -10.57 51.01
CA CYS A 347 57.97 -10.10 51.93
C CYS A 347 59.36 -10.75 51.75
N CYS A 348 59.49 -11.62 50.77
CA CYS A 348 60.72 -12.35 50.44
C CYS A 348 61.57 -11.69 49.36
#